data_AF-A0A8H9QZ22-F1
#
_entry.id   AF-A0A8H9QZ22-F1
#
_cell.length_a   1.000
_cell.length_b   1.000
_cell.length_c   1.000
_cell.angle_alpha   90.00
_cell.angle_beta   90.00
_cell.angle_gamma   90.00
#
_symmetry.space_group_name_H-M   'P 1'
#
loop_
_entity.id
_entity.type
_entity.pdbx_description
1 polymer ?
#
loop_
_entity_poly.entity_id
_entity_poly.type
_entity_poly.pdbx_seq_one_letter_code
_entity_poly.pdbx_strand_id
1 'polypeptide(L)'
;MKNNDSKISKYISLILRHKPEEIGLKLDEHGYLSVLDLIEGINKFYEGFSMDDLERIVREDSKGRYSFNEDKSKIRANQGHSIKVDLGLEAIKAPKVLYHGTGRKYLELILKNGLIKKERQYVHLSKDIETASIVGKRHGDLVILEVDSESMFKDGIKFYLSKNNVWLCNYVPVKYIKELNLDKII
;
A
#
# COMPACT_ATOMS: atom_id res chain seq x y z
N MET A 1 -11.57 -12.69 -9.54
CA MET A 1 -10.53 -12.43 -10.57
C MET A 1 -10.10 -13.70 -11.27
N LYS A 2 -10.16 -13.67 -12.60
CA LYS A 2 -9.59 -14.69 -13.48
C LYS A 2 -8.06 -14.73 -13.31
N ASN A 3 -7.42 -15.84 -13.65
CA ASN A 3 -5.97 -16.00 -13.48
C ASN A 3 -5.17 -14.92 -14.24
N ASN A 4 -5.64 -14.52 -15.43
CA ASN A 4 -4.99 -13.46 -16.22
C ASN A 4 -5.10 -12.07 -15.56
N ASP A 5 -6.24 -11.75 -14.96
CA ASP A 5 -6.44 -10.47 -14.26
C ASP A 5 -5.45 -10.29 -13.12
N SER A 6 -5.09 -11.37 -12.42
CA SER A 6 -4.13 -11.30 -11.31
C SER A 6 -2.74 -10.88 -11.79
N LYS A 7 -2.33 -11.34 -12.97
CA LYS A 7 -1.07 -10.94 -13.60
C LYS A 7 -1.14 -9.48 -14.06
N ILE A 8 -2.22 -9.09 -14.75
CA ILE A 8 -2.41 -7.72 -15.23
C ILE A 8 -2.53 -6.75 -14.05
N SER A 9 -3.25 -7.07 -12.99
CA SER A 9 -3.34 -6.25 -11.77
C SER A 9 -1.98 -6.06 -11.09
N LYS A 10 -1.12 -7.09 -11.05
CA LYS A 10 0.26 -6.93 -10.57
C LYS A 10 1.04 -5.97 -11.47
N TYR A 11 0.88 -6.05 -12.78
CA TYR A 11 1.54 -5.15 -13.73
C TYR A 11 1.02 -3.71 -13.63
N ILE A 12 -0.30 -3.50 -13.54
CA ILE A 12 -0.91 -2.19 -13.23
C ILE A 12 -0.37 -1.62 -11.92
N SER A 13 -0.22 -2.46 -10.88
CA SER A 13 0.35 -2.02 -9.60
C SER A 13 1.82 -1.59 -9.75
N LEU A 14 2.60 -2.25 -10.60
CA LEU A 14 3.98 -1.87 -10.89
C LEU A 14 4.01 -0.49 -11.55
N ILE A 15 3.23 -0.30 -12.62
CA ILE A 15 3.12 0.94 -13.39
C ILE A 15 2.67 2.09 -12.49
N LEU A 16 1.56 1.93 -11.78
CA LEU A 16 0.93 3.00 -10.99
C LEU A 16 1.64 3.32 -9.67
N ARG A 17 2.68 2.58 -9.27
CA ARG A 17 3.36 2.81 -7.97
C ARG A 17 4.86 2.98 -8.07
N HIS A 18 5.48 2.37 -9.07
CA HIS A 18 6.92 2.15 -9.07
C HIS A 18 7.57 2.57 -10.38
N LYS A 19 6.99 2.12 -11.51
CA LYS A 19 7.65 2.20 -12.80
C LYS A 19 6.70 2.53 -13.96
N PRO A 20 6.10 3.73 -14.00
CA PRO A 20 5.27 4.15 -15.14
C PRO A 20 6.05 4.19 -16.46
N GLU A 21 7.38 4.33 -16.40
CA GLU A 21 8.28 4.34 -17.55
C GLU A 21 8.35 3.00 -18.31
N GLU A 22 7.94 1.88 -17.70
CA GLU A 22 7.88 0.55 -18.37
C GLU A 22 6.92 0.56 -19.57
N ILE A 23 5.94 1.46 -19.57
CA ILE A 23 5.04 1.69 -20.71
C ILE A 23 5.30 3.04 -21.40
N GLY A 24 6.39 3.72 -21.05
CA GLY A 24 6.80 5.01 -21.61
C GLY A 24 6.04 6.22 -21.04
N LEU A 25 5.39 6.06 -19.88
CA LEU A 25 4.53 7.09 -19.30
C LEU A 25 5.08 7.64 -17.98
N LYS A 26 4.42 8.68 -17.47
CA LYS A 26 4.67 9.26 -16.14
C LYS A 26 3.33 9.48 -15.44
N LEU A 27 3.32 9.35 -14.12
CA LEU A 27 2.18 9.79 -13.33
C LEU A 27 2.18 11.32 -13.20
N ASP A 28 1.01 11.92 -13.06
CA ASP A 28 0.90 13.30 -12.62
C ASP A 28 1.24 13.45 -11.12
N GLU A 29 1.28 14.70 -10.64
CA GLU A 29 1.63 15.00 -9.26
C GLU A 29 0.73 14.31 -8.23
N HIS A 30 -0.49 13.94 -8.61
CA HIS A 30 -1.47 13.26 -7.75
C HIS A 30 -1.51 11.74 -7.93
N GLY A 31 -0.56 11.20 -8.71
CA GLY A 31 -0.42 9.77 -8.99
C GLY A 31 -1.37 9.25 -10.06
N TYR A 32 -2.09 10.11 -10.79
CA TYR A 32 -2.97 9.69 -11.86
C TYR A 32 -2.23 9.45 -13.17
N LEU A 33 -2.82 8.57 -13.97
CA LEU A 33 -2.45 8.26 -15.34
C LEU A 33 -3.72 8.25 -16.21
N SER A 34 -3.60 8.63 -17.49
CA SER A 34 -4.66 8.46 -18.50
C SER A 34 -5.05 6.98 -18.59
N VAL A 35 -6.35 6.70 -18.55
CA VAL A 35 -6.87 5.33 -18.71
C VAL A 35 -6.61 4.81 -20.12
N LEU A 36 -6.76 5.67 -21.14
CA LEU A 36 -6.48 5.30 -22.52
C LEU A 36 -5.00 4.89 -22.70
N ASP A 37 -4.09 5.73 -22.21
CA ASP A 37 -2.64 5.48 -22.33
C ASP A 37 -2.23 4.23 -21.54
N LEU A 38 -2.85 4.00 -20.37
CA LEU A 38 -2.61 2.79 -19.59
C LEU A 38 -3.06 1.55 -20.36
N ILE A 39 -4.26 1.57 -20.95
CA ILE A 39 -4.80 0.46 -21.73
C ILE A 39 -3.88 0.19 -22.94
N GLU A 40 -3.48 1.22 -23.67
CA GLU A 40 -2.55 1.08 -24.80
C GLU A 40 -1.20 0.51 -24.34
N GLY A 41 -0.65 1.02 -23.23
CA GLY A 41 0.59 0.52 -22.65
C GLY A 41 0.53 -0.94 -22.22
N ILE A 42 -0.59 -1.38 -21.65
CA ILE A 42 -0.82 -2.77 -21.26
C ILE A 42 -0.98 -3.68 -22.49
N ASN A 43 -1.68 -3.22 -23.53
CA ASN A 43 -1.89 -3.98 -24.76
C ASN A 43 -0.59 -4.36 -25.49
N LYS A 44 0.51 -3.63 -25.26
CA LYS A 44 1.85 -4.01 -25.75
C LYS A 44 2.31 -5.40 -25.26
N PHE A 45 1.78 -5.85 -24.11
CA PHE A 45 2.15 -7.13 -23.47
C PHE A 45 0.96 -8.06 -23.24
N TYR A 46 -0.27 -7.52 -23.23
CA TYR A 46 -1.52 -8.25 -22.98
C TYR A 46 -2.56 -7.81 -24.01
N GLU A 47 -2.44 -8.35 -25.23
CA GLU A 47 -3.32 -8.02 -26.36
C GLU A 47 -4.81 -8.26 -26.03
N GLY A 48 -5.65 -7.33 -26.46
CA GLY A 48 -7.10 -7.37 -26.24
C GLY A 48 -7.54 -6.84 -24.88
N PHE A 49 -6.64 -6.25 -24.09
CA PHE A 49 -7.01 -5.61 -22.83
C PHE A 49 -7.91 -4.41 -23.08
N SER A 50 -9.08 -4.39 -22.47
CA SER A 50 -10.13 -3.39 -22.71
C SER A 50 -10.43 -2.53 -21.48
N MET A 51 -11.23 -1.48 -21.66
CA MET A 51 -11.80 -0.71 -20.54
C MET A 51 -12.62 -1.60 -19.61
N ASP A 52 -13.42 -2.53 -20.15
CA ASP A 52 -14.23 -3.46 -19.37
C ASP A 52 -13.36 -4.38 -18.50
N ASP A 53 -12.20 -4.79 -19.00
CA ASP A 53 -11.22 -5.55 -18.21
C ASP A 53 -10.61 -4.72 -17.09
N LEU A 54 -10.24 -3.47 -17.36
CA LEU A 54 -9.71 -2.57 -16.35
C LEU A 54 -10.75 -2.30 -15.25
N GLU A 55 -11.99 -1.96 -15.63
CA GLU A 55 -13.07 -1.75 -14.67
C GLU A 55 -13.34 -2.99 -13.83
N ARG A 56 -13.33 -4.17 -14.45
CA ARG A 56 -13.49 -5.45 -13.76
C ARG A 56 -12.34 -5.71 -12.79
N ILE A 57 -11.09 -5.45 -13.16
CA ILE A 57 -9.93 -5.55 -12.27
C ILE A 57 -10.08 -4.60 -11.07
N VAL A 58 -10.48 -3.35 -11.31
CA VAL A 58 -10.66 -2.37 -10.23
C VAL A 58 -11.81 -2.77 -9.30
N ARG A 59 -12.93 -3.23 -9.86
CA ARG A 59 -14.11 -3.67 -9.09
C ARG A 59 -13.86 -4.95 -8.29
N GLU A 60 -13.14 -5.92 -8.84
CA GLU A 60 -12.87 -7.21 -8.19
C GLU A 60 -11.63 -7.20 -7.30
N ASP A 61 -10.89 -6.09 -7.22
CA ASP A 61 -9.78 -5.99 -6.30
C ASP A 61 -10.25 -5.90 -4.85
N SER A 62 -10.18 -7.03 -4.14
CA SER A 62 -10.51 -7.11 -2.72
C SER A 62 -9.71 -6.19 -1.81
N LYS A 63 -8.57 -5.65 -2.27
CA LYS A 63 -7.76 -4.68 -1.52
C LYS A 63 -8.05 -3.23 -1.91
N GLY A 64 -8.92 -2.99 -2.88
CA GLY A 64 -9.25 -1.67 -3.41
C GLY A 64 -8.00 -0.86 -3.76
N ARG A 65 -7.01 -1.44 -4.46
CA ARG A 65 -5.71 -0.77 -4.70
C ARG A 65 -5.82 0.47 -5.57
N TYR A 66 -6.88 0.60 -6.36
CA TYR A 66 -7.00 1.59 -7.41
C TYR A 66 -8.21 2.49 -7.22
N SER A 67 -8.20 3.63 -7.89
CA SER A 67 -9.37 4.48 -8.04
C SER A 67 -9.32 5.19 -9.37
N PHE A 68 -10.48 5.22 -10.02
CA PHE A 68 -10.75 6.16 -11.10
C PHE A 68 -11.03 7.56 -10.53
N ASN A 69 -10.82 8.58 -11.35
CA ASN A 69 -11.45 9.88 -11.16
C ASN A 69 -12.95 9.80 -11.57
N GLU A 70 -13.67 10.92 -11.45
CA GLU A 70 -15.13 10.97 -11.58
C GLU A 70 -15.66 10.47 -12.92
N ASP A 71 -15.03 10.87 -14.03
CA ASP A 71 -15.41 10.48 -15.40
C ASP A 71 -14.69 9.21 -15.90
N LYS A 72 -13.88 8.57 -15.04
CA LYS A 72 -13.02 7.43 -15.36
C LYS A 72 -12.01 7.66 -16.50
N SER A 73 -11.69 8.90 -16.86
CA SER A 73 -10.61 9.21 -17.81
C SER A 73 -9.21 8.98 -17.23
N LYS A 74 -9.08 8.96 -15.90
CA LYS A 74 -7.82 8.76 -15.18
C LYS A 74 -7.94 7.70 -14.09
N ILE A 75 -6.82 7.03 -13.82
CA ILE A 75 -6.70 6.01 -12.76
C ILE A 75 -5.42 6.22 -11.96
N ARG A 76 -5.46 5.94 -10.65
CA ARG A 76 -4.29 5.94 -9.76
C ARG A 76 -4.31 4.77 -8.77
N ALA A 77 -3.18 4.51 -8.13
CA ALA A 77 -3.14 3.68 -6.93
C ALA A 77 -3.49 4.50 -5.68
N ASN A 78 -4.15 3.86 -4.71
CA ASN A 78 -4.59 4.50 -3.46
C ASN A 78 -3.48 4.64 -2.41
N GLN A 79 -2.39 3.87 -2.54
CA GLN A 79 -1.19 3.90 -1.70
C GLN A 79 -0.08 3.04 -2.31
N GLY A 80 1.10 3.08 -1.69
CA GLY A 80 2.18 2.12 -1.96
C GLY A 80 3.19 2.58 -2.99
N HIS A 81 3.16 3.86 -3.38
CA HIS A 81 4.11 4.44 -4.31
C HIS A 81 5.53 4.46 -3.73
N SER A 82 6.51 4.17 -4.60
CA SER A 82 7.93 4.49 -4.40
C SER A 82 8.38 5.74 -5.15
N ILE A 83 7.56 6.21 -6.07
CA ILE A 83 7.73 7.50 -6.73
C ILE A 83 7.02 8.61 -5.94
N LYS A 84 7.52 9.84 -6.06
CA LYS A 84 6.98 10.99 -5.32
C LYS A 84 5.67 11.45 -5.97
N VAL A 85 4.56 11.22 -5.26
CA VAL A 85 3.22 11.73 -5.61
C VAL A 85 2.54 12.31 -4.36
N ASP A 86 1.65 13.27 -4.54
CA ASP A 86 0.79 13.83 -3.50
C ASP A 86 -0.64 13.30 -3.65
N LEU A 87 -0.99 12.33 -2.82
CA LEU A 87 -2.31 11.72 -2.83
C LEU A 87 -3.40 12.61 -2.21
N GLY A 88 -3.06 13.80 -1.70
CA GLY A 88 -3.98 14.70 -1.02
C GLY A 88 -4.48 14.13 0.30
N LEU A 89 -3.61 13.41 1.02
CA LEU A 89 -3.98 12.77 2.27
C LEU A 89 -3.97 13.77 3.42
N GLU A 90 -5.11 13.88 4.09
CA GLU A 90 -5.22 14.69 5.31
C GLU A 90 -4.75 13.91 6.53
N ALA A 91 -4.09 14.62 7.45
CA ALA A 91 -3.68 14.03 8.71
C ALA A 91 -4.90 13.79 9.59
N ILE A 92 -5.08 12.56 10.07
CA ILE A 92 -6.18 12.18 10.95
C ILE A 92 -5.68 11.44 12.19
N LYS A 93 -6.49 11.44 13.25
CA LYS A 93 -6.18 10.72 14.48
C LYS A 93 -6.25 9.20 14.23
N ALA A 94 -5.16 8.50 14.52
CA ALA A 94 -5.10 7.04 14.44
C ALA A 94 -5.88 6.34 15.57
N PRO A 95 -6.26 5.06 15.40
CA PRO A 95 -6.68 4.20 16.49
C PRO A 95 -5.58 4.13 17.55
N LYS A 96 -5.93 3.68 18.75
CA LYS A 96 -4.94 3.59 19.84
C LYS A 96 -3.76 2.69 19.49
N VAL A 97 -4.07 1.60 18.80
CA VAL A 97 -3.12 0.58 18.40
C VAL A 97 -3.28 0.31 16.91
N LEU A 98 -2.15 0.19 16.23
CA LEU A 98 -2.04 -0.33 14.87
C LEU A 98 -1.04 -1.46 14.84
N TYR A 99 -0.99 -2.20 13.73
CA TYR A 99 -0.17 -3.39 13.59
C TYR A 99 0.71 -3.34 12.35
N HIS A 100 1.89 -3.94 12.43
CA HIS A 100 2.78 -4.15 11.29
C HIS A 100 3.22 -5.61 11.25
N GLY A 101 2.87 -6.30 10.17
CA GLY A 101 3.38 -7.64 9.90
C GLY A 101 4.66 -7.61 9.11
N THR A 102 5.67 -8.33 9.57
CA THR A 102 6.99 -8.42 8.93
C THR A 102 7.54 -9.85 9.02
N GLY A 103 8.72 -10.08 8.45
CA GLY A 103 9.47 -11.32 8.59
C GLY A 103 10.44 -11.25 9.78
N ARG A 104 10.60 -12.35 10.54
CA ARG A 104 11.51 -12.48 11.70
C ARG A 104 12.92 -11.98 11.41
N LYS A 105 13.45 -12.26 10.22
CA LYS A 105 14.77 -11.79 9.76
C LYS A 105 14.95 -10.25 9.77
N TYR A 106 13.86 -9.47 9.81
CA TYR A 106 13.91 -8.02 9.86
C TYR A 106 13.77 -7.46 11.28
N LEU A 107 13.42 -8.29 12.26
CA LEU A 107 13.07 -7.84 13.60
C LEU A 107 14.20 -7.09 14.29
N GLU A 108 15.42 -7.64 14.27
CA GLU A 108 16.58 -7.01 14.91
C GLU A 108 16.81 -5.59 14.35
N LEU A 109 16.73 -5.43 13.03
CA LEU A 109 16.90 -4.14 12.38
C LEU A 109 15.77 -3.16 12.72
N ILE A 110 14.53 -3.65 12.84
CA ILE A 110 13.37 -2.85 13.24
C ILE A 110 13.49 -2.41 14.69
N LEU A 111 13.92 -3.28 15.61
CA LEU A 111 14.13 -2.93 17.01
C LEU A 111 15.31 -1.98 17.21
N LYS A 112 16.24 -1.92 16.25
CA LYS A 112 17.33 -0.93 16.25
C LYS A 112 16.91 0.43 15.68
N ASN A 113 16.18 0.43 14.56
CA ASN A 113 15.97 1.64 13.76
C ASN A 113 14.54 2.16 13.76
N GLY A 114 13.57 1.39 14.25
CA GLY A 114 12.14 1.62 14.07
C GLY A 114 11.62 1.12 12.72
N LEU A 115 10.34 1.33 12.45
CA LEU A 115 9.77 1.07 11.12
C LEU A 115 10.02 2.28 10.23
N ILE A 116 10.77 2.04 9.14
CA ILE A 116 11.04 3.03 8.10
C ILE A 116 10.32 2.65 6.81
N LYS A 117 9.96 3.66 6.02
CA LYS A 117 9.22 3.52 4.76
C LYS A 117 9.97 2.77 3.64
N LYS A 118 11.29 2.59 3.78
CA LYS A 118 12.19 2.02 2.76
C LYS A 118 11.98 2.75 1.43
N GLU A 119 11.78 2.03 0.33
CA GLU A 119 11.52 2.61 -0.99
C GLU A 119 10.14 3.26 -1.12
N ARG A 120 9.21 3.02 -0.20
CA ARG A 120 7.85 3.60 -0.29
C ARG A 120 7.81 5.02 0.29
N GLN A 121 6.78 5.78 -0.05
CA GLN A 121 6.55 7.12 0.53
C GLN A 121 6.19 7.11 2.02
N TYR A 122 5.61 6.01 2.52
CA TYR A 122 5.13 5.88 3.90
C TYR A 122 5.34 4.47 4.47
N VAL A 123 5.46 4.39 5.79
CA VAL A 123 5.25 3.14 6.54
C VAL A 123 3.78 2.78 6.45
N HIS A 124 3.50 1.50 6.19
CA HIS A 124 2.14 0.97 6.11
C HIS A 124 1.82 0.19 7.38
N LEU A 125 0.68 0.52 7.97
CA LEU A 125 0.16 -0.07 9.20
C LEU A 125 -1.24 -0.64 8.94
N SER A 126 -1.57 -1.69 9.67
CA SER A 126 -2.85 -2.40 9.61
C SER A 126 -3.68 -2.07 10.83
N LYS A 127 -5.00 -1.97 10.67
CA LYS A 127 -5.93 -1.74 11.79
C LYS A 127 -6.11 -2.96 12.68
N ASP A 128 -5.82 -4.16 12.17
CA ASP A 128 -6.03 -5.44 12.85
C ASP A 128 -4.88 -6.44 12.57
N ILE A 129 -4.77 -7.44 13.44
CA ILE A 129 -3.74 -8.49 13.40
C ILE A 129 -3.92 -9.40 12.18
N GLU A 130 -5.16 -9.65 11.75
CA GLU A 130 -5.45 -10.51 10.59
C GLU A 130 -4.83 -9.93 9.31
N THR A 131 -5.08 -8.65 9.05
CA THR A 131 -4.53 -7.90 7.92
C THR A 131 -3.01 -7.83 8.02
N ALA A 132 -2.46 -7.55 9.22
CA ALA A 132 -1.03 -7.54 9.44
C ALA A 132 -0.40 -8.92 9.14
N SER A 133 -1.07 -10.00 9.53
CA SER A 133 -0.63 -11.38 9.27
C SER A 133 -0.59 -11.69 7.77
N ILE A 134 -1.63 -11.31 7.02
CA ILE A 134 -1.69 -11.50 5.57
C ILE A 134 -0.58 -10.73 4.85
N VAL A 135 -0.22 -9.54 5.34
CA VAL A 135 0.87 -8.73 4.79
C VAL A 135 2.23 -9.34 5.16
N GLY A 136 2.43 -9.68 6.43
CA GLY A 136 3.69 -10.16 6.99
C GLY A 136 4.13 -11.52 6.45
N LYS A 137 3.18 -12.45 6.21
CA LYS A 137 3.48 -13.81 5.68
C LYS A 137 4.22 -13.82 4.34
N ARG A 138 4.22 -12.70 3.60
CA ARG A 138 4.97 -12.56 2.34
C ARG A 138 6.46 -12.34 2.53
N HIS A 139 6.90 -12.10 3.77
CA HIS A 139 8.26 -11.72 4.11
C HIS A 139 9.06 -12.85 4.80
N GLY A 140 8.50 -14.06 4.86
CA GLY A 140 9.06 -15.24 5.53
C GLY A 140 8.33 -15.53 6.83
N ASP A 141 9.08 -15.98 7.84
CA ASP A 141 8.55 -16.33 9.17
C ASP A 141 7.87 -15.12 9.81
N LEU A 142 6.57 -15.25 10.07
CA LEU A 142 5.72 -14.13 10.48
C LEU A 142 6.12 -13.58 11.85
N VAL A 143 6.25 -12.26 11.93
CA VAL A 143 6.26 -11.49 13.18
C VAL A 143 5.21 -10.39 13.09
N ILE A 144 4.42 -10.24 14.15
CA ILE A 144 3.47 -9.13 14.30
C ILE A 144 4.02 -8.14 15.32
N LEU A 145 4.08 -6.88 14.90
CA LEU A 145 4.44 -5.76 15.74
C LEU A 145 3.18 -4.96 16.07
N GLU A 146 2.95 -4.73 17.35
CA GLU A 146 2.02 -3.76 17.87
C GLU A 146 2.67 -2.37 17.87
N VAL A 147 1.92 -1.36 17.44
CA VAL A 147 2.35 0.04 17.36
C VAL A 147 1.43 0.90 18.22
N ASP A 148 1.97 1.50 19.29
CA ASP A 148 1.27 2.46 20.14
C ASP A 148 1.08 3.79 19.41
N SER A 149 0.02 3.82 18.60
CA SER A 149 -0.30 4.93 17.72
C SER A 149 -0.94 6.10 18.50
N GLU A 150 -1.52 5.84 19.69
CA GLU A 150 -2.00 6.89 20.58
C GLU A 150 -0.86 7.74 21.12
N SER A 151 0.19 7.11 21.65
CA SER A 151 1.35 7.84 22.16
C SER A 151 2.12 8.54 21.03
N MET A 152 2.26 7.90 19.87
CA MET A 152 2.81 8.54 18.67
C MET A 152 2.05 9.81 18.27
N PHE A 153 0.72 9.76 18.30
CA PHE A 153 -0.11 10.91 17.98
C PHE A 153 0.06 12.05 19.01
N LYS A 154 0.13 11.71 20.31
CA LYS A 154 0.42 12.69 21.38
C LYS A 154 1.80 13.34 21.22
N ASP A 155 2.76 12.61 20.69
CA ASP A 155 4.11 13.10 20.35
C ASP A 155 4.17 13.89 19.02
N GLY A 156 3.04 14.14 18.36
CA GLY A 156 2.96 14.94 17.14
C GLY A 156 3.26 14.18 15.85
N ILE A 157 3.35 12.86 15.87
CA ILE A 157 3.51 12.06 14.64
C ILE A 157 2.17 12.02 13.91
N LYS A 158 2.21 12.46 12.65
CA LYS A 158 1.04 12.47 11.76
C LYS A 158 0.74 11.09 11.20
N PHE A 159 -0.54 10.75 11.20
CA PHE A 159 -1.07 9.58 10.54
C PHE A 159 -2.03 9.99 9.43
N TYR A 160 -2.13 9.14 8.42
CA TYR A 160 -3.00 9.31 7.28
C TYR A 160 -3.73 8.01 7.02
N LEU A 161 -4.93 8.10 6.47
CA LEU A 161 -5.70 6.94 6.03
C LEU A 161 -5.87 7.01 4.53
N SER A 162 -5.37 5.99 3.83
CA SER A 162 -5.57 5.89 2.39
C SER A 162 -7.05 5.65 2.06
N LYS A 163 -7.44 5.91 0.81
CA LYS A 163 -8.80 5.63 0.31
C LYS A 163 -9.21 4.16 0.47
N ASN A 164 -8.24 3.25 0.56
CA ASN A 164 -8.48 1.82 0.79
C ASN A 164 -8.20 1.38 2.24
N ASN A 165 -8.38 2.28 3.20
CA ASN A 165 -8.34 2.00 4.64
C ASN A 165 -7.00 1.46 5.16
N VAL A 166 -5.88 1.83 4.52
CA VAL A 166 -4.53 1.51 5.00
C VAL A 166 -3.98 2.70 5.77
N TRP A 167 -3.51 2.45 6.99
CA TRP A 167 -2.90 3.48 7.83
C TRP A 167 -1.47 3.74 7.39
N LEU A 168 -1.10 5.02 7.31
CA LEU A 168 0.17 5.49 6.81
C LEU A 168 0.80 6.48 7.80
N CYS A 169 2.10 6.38 8.00
CA CYS A 169 2.89 7.39 8.71
C CYS A 169 4.30 7.48 8.12
N ASN A 170 5.04 8.53 8.45
CA ASN A 170 6.40 8.72 7.90
C ASN A 170 7.42 7.76 8.51
N TYR A 171 7.25 7.43 9.79
CA TYR A 171 8.20 6.66 10.60
C TYR A 171 7.52 6.17 11.88
N VAL A 172 7.93 5.00 12.39
CA VAL A 172 7.55 4.52 13.72
C VAL A 172 8.81 4.37 14.59
N PRO A 173 9.01 5.24 15.60
CA PRO A 173 10.09 5.08 16.56
C PRO A 173 10.04 3.75 17.32
N VAL A 174 11.22 3.21 17.65
CA VAL A 174 11.37 1.95 18.41
C VAL A 174 10.57 1.94 19.71
N LYS A 175 10.53 3.08 20.43
CA LYS A 175 9.81 3.19 21.71
C LYS A 175 8.29 2.93 21.62
N TYR A 176 7.74 2.89 20.41
CA TYR A 176 6.33 2.61 20.16
C TYR A 176 6.06 1.22 19.59
N ILE A 177 7.09 0.40 19.44
CA ILE A 177 7.01 -0.92 18.80
C ILE A 177 7.13 -2.00 19.87
N LYS A 178 6.19 -2.93 19.85
CA LYS A 178 6.22 -4.13 20.69
C LYS A 178 5.97 -5.36 19.83
N GLU A 179 6.83 -6.37 19.94
CA GLU A 179 6.55 -7.66 19.34
C GLU A 179 5.38 -8.35 20.07
N LEU A 180 4.38 -8.79 19.32
CA LEU A 180 3.30 -9.62 19.85
C LEU A 180 3.74 -11.08 19.84
N ASN A 181 3.64 -11.71 21.01
CA ASN A 181 3.75 -13.15 21.12
C ASN A 181 2.42 -13.79 20.72
N LEU A 182 2.36 -14.35 19.51
CA LEU A 182 1.15 -14.96 18.95
C LEU A 182 0.72 -16.23 19.70
N ASP A 183 1.62 -16.91 20.40
CA ASP A 183 1.32 -18.12 21.19
C ASP A 183 0.48 -17.83 22.44
N LYS A 184 0.28 -16.55 22.79
CA LYS A 184 -0.53 -16.10 23.94
C LYS A 184 -1.87 -15.47 23.55
N ILE A 185 -2.20 -15.47 22.26
CA ILE A 185 -3.37 -14.75 21.70
C ILE A 185 -4.36 -15.72 21.01
N ILE A 186 -3.94 -16.97 20.76
CA ILE A 186 -4.78 -18.07 20.24
C ILE A 186 -5.16 -19.01 21.38
#